data_AF-U2TFC4-F1
#
_entry.id   AF-U2TFC4-F1
#
_cell.length_a   1.000
_cell.length_b   1.000
_cell.length_c   1.000
_cell.angle_alpha   90.00
_cell.angle_beta   90.00
_cell.angle_gamma   90.00
#
_symmetry.space_group_name_H-M   'P 1'
#
loop_
_entity.id
_entity.type
_entity.pdbx_description
1 polymer ?
#
loop_
_entity_poly.entity_id
_entity_poly.type
_entity_poly.pdbx_seq_one_letter_code
_entity_poly.pdbx_strand_id
1 'polypeptide(L)' 'MTDKEIETLVSKKLNDAYHSEEHPKKFFLTENGRGVVDGGDMYNALLEDMMRIMQKATTDILKEALQK' A
#
# COMPACT_ATOMS: atom_id res chain seq x y z
N MET A 1 10.25 -21.22 7.30
CA MET A 1 9.00 -20.44 7.28
C MET A 1 8.24 -20.85 6.04
N THR A 2 6.96 -21.21 6.16
CA THR A 2 6.13 -21.60 5.02
C THR A 2 5.72 -20.37 4.21
N ASP A 3 5.35 -20.54 2.95
CA ASP A 3 4.82 -19.47 2.10
C ASP A 3 3.67 -18.69 2.75
N LYS A 4 2.78 -19.41 3.42
CA LYS A 4 1.64 -18.83 4.15
C LYS A 4 2.08 -17.98 5.34
N GLU A 5 3.15 -18.38 6.04
CA GLU A 5 3.73 -17.60 7.13
C GLU A 5 4.40 -16.32 6.59
N ILE A 6 5.06 -16.38 5.42
CA ILE A 6 5.65 -15.21 4.75
C ILE A 6 4.56 -14.21 4.35
N GLU A 7 3.50 -14.67 3.68
CA GLU A 7 2.38 -13.82 3.26
C GLU A 7 1.71 -13.14 4.45
N THR A 8 1.49 -13.89 5.54
CA THR A 8 0.91 -13.36 6.78
C THR A 8 1.82 -12.32 7.42
N LEU A 9 3.13 -12.57 7.45
CA LEU A 9 4.12 -11.65 8.01
C LEU A 9 4.16 -10.34 7.23
N VAL A 10 4.24 -10.40 5.89
CA VAL A 10 4.28 -9.22 5.02
C VAL A 10 2.99 -8.42 5.16
N SER A 11 1.83 -9.08 5.09
CA SER A 11 0.53 -8.43 5.26
C SER A 11 0.45 -7.69 6.60
N LYS A 12 0.85 -8.35 7.70
CA LYS A 12 0.87 -7.73 9.03
C LYS A 12 1.80 -6.52 9.07
N LYS A 13 3.04 -6.65 8.57
CA LYS A 13 4.03 -5.57 8.64
C LYS A 13 3.64 -4.35 7.80
N LEU A 14 3.08 -4.57 6.61
CA LEU A 14 2.55 -3.48 5.78
C LEU A 14 1.35 -2.82 6.44
N ASN A 15 0.45 -3.59 7.05
CA ASN A 15 -0.67 -3.03 7.79
C ASN A 15 -0.23 -2.21 9.01
N ASP A 16 0.74 -2.72 9.78
CA ASP A 16 1.30 -2.02 10.94
C ASP A 16 1.96 -0.70 10.50
N ALA A 17 2.75 -0.71 9.41
CA ALA A 17 3.40 0.47 8.86
C ALA A 17 2.38 1.48 8.29
N TYR A 18 1.32 1.00 7.64
CA TYR A 18 0.24 1.87 7.18
C TYR A 18 -0.40 2.60 8.37
N HIS A 19 -0.68 1.92 9.48
CA HIS A 19 -1.33 2.54 10.64
C HIS A 19 -0.38 3.36 11.53
N SER A 20 0.95 3.29 11.33
CA SER A 20 1.91 4.10 12.10
C SER A 20 2.05 5.52 11.57
N GLU A 21 1.59 5.80 10.35
CA GLU A 21 1.71 7.09 9.69
C GLU A 21 0.39 7.87 9.70
N GLU A 22 0.47 9.21 9.71
CA GLU A 22 -0.71 10.06 9.53
C GLU A 22 -1.01 10.23 8.04
N HIS A 23 -2.20 9.79 7.61
CA HIS A 23 -2.64 9.92 6.23
C HIS A 23 -3.40 11.23 6.00
N PRO A 24 -3.30 11.84 4.80
CA PRO A 24 -4.14 12.97 4.42
C PRO A 24 -5.62 12.63 4.58
N LYS A 25 -6.33 13.36 5.45
CA LYS A 25 -7.75 13.10 5.76
C LYS A 25 -8.71 13.61 4.69
N LYS A 26 -8.35 14.71 4.04
CA LYS A 26 -9.09 15.32 2.94
C LYS A 26 -8.21 16.32 2.22
N PHE A 27 -8.14 16.24 0.90
CA PHE A 27 -7.48 17.25 0.09
C PHE A 27 -8.19 17.37 -1.24
N PHE A 28 -8.03 18.54 -1.86
CA PHE A 28 -8.62 18.80 -3.15
C PHE A 28 -7.56 18.84 -4.23
N LEU A 29 -7.88 18.28 -5.38
CA LEU A 29 -7.04 18.32 -6.57
C LEU A 29 -7.64 19.28 -7.58
N THR A 30 -6.79 19.95 -8.34
CA THR A 30 -7.22 20.72 -9.50
C THR A 30 -7.07 19.85 -10.73
N GLU A 31 -8.19 19.49 -11.36
CA GLU A 31 -8.17 18.71 -12.59
C GLU A 31 -7.78 19.62 -13.75
N ASN A 32 -6.58 19.43 -14.33
CA ASN A 32 -6.14 20.11 -15.55
C ASN A 32 -6.31 21.64 -15.53
N GLY A 33 -6.18 22.28 -14.36
CA GLY A 33 -6.35 23.72 -14.17
C GLY A 33 -7.80 24.23 -14.24
N ARG A 34 -8.81 23.35 -14.22
CA ARG A 34 -10.24 23.69 -14.27
C ARG A 34 -11.02 22.97 -13.17
N GLY A 35 -11.32 23.69 -12.10
CA GLY A 35 -12.17 23.20 -11.02
C GLY A 35 -11.40 22.44 -9.94
N VAL A 36 -12.05 22.32 -8.78
CA VAL A 36 -11.54 21.67 -7.57
C VAL A 36 -12.37 20.40 -7.37
N VAL A 37 -11.74 19.23 -7.46
CA VAL A 37 -12.37 17.93 -7.21
C VAL A 37 -11.91 17.37 -5.86
N ASP A 38 -12.75 16.57 -5.19
CA ASP A 38 -12.35 15.85 -3.98
C ASP A 38 -11.29 14.80 -4.36
N GLY A 39 -10.05 15.01 -3.91
CA GLY A 39 -8.92 14.15 -4.23
C GLY A 39 -8.88 12.88 -3.36
N GLY A 40 -9.74 12.78 -2.34
CA GLY A 40 -9.75 11.68 -1.39
C GLY A 40 -9.95 10.32 -2.05
N ASP A 41 -10.93 10.19 -2.95
CA ASP A 41 -11.22 8.91 -3.60
C ASP A 41 -10.07 8.44 -4.48
N MET A 42 -9.47 9.34 -5.27
CA MET A 42 -8.33 9.03 -6.13
C MET A 42 -7.09 8.66 -5.31
N TYR A 43 -6.86 9.36 -4.20
CA TYR A 43 -5.77 9.05 -3.26
C TYR A 43 -5.93 7.66 -2.67
N ASN A 44 -7.12 7.34 -2.16
CA ASN A 44 -7.41 6.05 -1.55
C ASN A 44 -7.22 4.91 -2.56
N ALA A 45 -7.68 5.10 -3.80
CA ALA A 45 -7.47 4.13 -4.88
C ALA A 45 -5.98 3.91 -5.20
N LEU A 46 -5.21 5.00 -5.37
CA LEU A 46 -3.78 4.92 -5.63
C LEU A 46 -3.02 4.26 -4.48
N LEU A 47 -3.37 4.62 -3.24
CA LEU A 47 -2.77 4.07 -2.04
C LEU A 47 -3.04 2.58 -1.91
N GLU A 48 -4.27 2.14 -2.18
CA GLU A 48 -4.65 0.73 -2.17
C GLU A 48 -3.86 -0.06 -3.22
N ASP A 49 -3.76 0.45 -4.45
CA ASP A 49 -2.97 -0.19 -5.51
C ASP A 49 -1.49 -0.30 -5.12
N MET A 50 -0.93 0.77 -4.55
CA MET A 50 0.46 0.76 -4.08
C MET A 50 0.68 -0.27 -2.98
N MET A 51 -0.22 -0.37 -2.00
CA MET A 51 -0.13 -1.34 -0.91
C MET A 51 -0.16 -2.78 -1.45
N ARG A 52 -1.02 -3.07 -2.43
CA ARG A 52 -1.09 -4.39 -3.09
C ARG A 52 0.20 -4.73 -3.83
N ILE A 53 0.75 -3.78 -4.59
CA ILE A 53 2.02 -3.96 -5.31
C ILE A 53 3.16 -4.24 -4.33
N MET A 54 3.25 -3.45 -3.26
CA MET A 54 4.28 -3.60 -2.23
C MET A 54 4.18 -4.95 -1.51
N GLN A 55 2.96 -5.39 -1.19
CA GLN A 55 2.74 -6.71 -0.59
C GLN A 55 3.25 -7.83 -1.50
N LYS A 56 2.85 -7.82 -2.78
CA LYS A 56 3.27 -8.83 -3.75
C LYS A 56 4.80 -8.86 -3.90
N ALA A 57 5.41 -7.71 -4.20
CA ALA A 57 6.85 -7.62 -4.42
C ALA A 57 7.66 -8.06 -3.20
N THR A 58 7.25 -7.62 -2.00
CA THR A 58 7.97 -7.98 -0.75
C THR A 58 7.81 -9.46 -0.42
N THR A 59 6.63 -10.03 -0.63
CA THR A 59 6.40 -11.48 -0.46
C THR A 59 7.28 -12.28 -1.42
N ASP A 60 7.33 -11.92 -2.70
CA ASP A 60 8.13 -12.64 -3.70
C ASP A 60 9.63 -12.58 -3.35
N ILE A 61 10.14 -11.39 -2.98
CA ILE A 61 11.53 -11.20 -2.52
C ILE A 61 11.85 -12.09 -1.33
N LEU A 62 10.96 -12.17 -0.33
CA LEU A 62 11.19 -12.98 0.87
C LEU A 62 11.12 -14.49 0.58
N LYS A 63 10.22 -14.92 -0.30
CA LYS A 63 10.16 -16.31 -0.75
C LYS A 63 11.46 -16.71 -1.44
N GLU A 64 11.98 -15.88 -2.35
CA GLU A 64 13.27 -16.13 -3.01
C GLU A 64 14.44 -16.11 -2.03
N ALA A 65 14.48 -15.16 -1.09
CA ALA A 65 15.58 -15.02 -0.14
C ALA A 65 15.65 -16.16 0.90
N LEU A 66 14.49 -16.71 1.29
CA LEU A 66 14.37 -17.76 2.31
C LEU A 66 14.38 -19.18 1.72
N GLN A 67 14.32 -19.32 0.39
CA GLN A 67 14.54 -20.60 -0.32
C GLN A 67 16.02 -20.99 -0.44
N LYS A 68 16.93 -20.32 0.30
CA LYS A 68 18.33 -20.71 0.45
C LYS A 68 18.53 -21.87 1.42
#